data_AF-A0A0P9F9C4-F1
#
_entry.id   AF-A0A0P9F9C4-F1
#
_cell.length_a   1.000
_cell.length_b   1.000
_cell.length_c   1.000
_cell.angle_alpha   90.00
_cell.angle_beta   90.00
_cell.angle_gamma   90.00
#
_symmetry.space_group_name_H-M   'P 1'
#
loop_
_entity.id
_entity.type
_entity.pdbx_description
1 polymer ?
#
loop_
_entity_poly.entity_id
_entity_poly.type
_entity_poly.pdbx_seq_one_letter_code
_entity_poly.pdbx_strand_id
1 'polypeptide(L)'
;MSAPAPQVIQLSCPNCRTPMRAQVFTLVDVGLQPELKNYLLAGQLNMAVCPNCGTPAMIAAPLIYHDPAKQLLLVHFPQQLNARPDEEERFIGDAAAALMRSLPQNAPKGYMLAP
;
A
#
# COMPACT_ATOMS: atom_id res chain seq x y z
N MET A 1 -5.87 16.25 -6.51
CA MET A 1 -6.65 15.00 -6.51
C MET A 1 -6.70 14.47 -5.09
N SER A 2 -7.78 13.80 -4.72
CA SER A 2 -7.89 13.14 -3.42
C SER A 2 -7.15 11.81 -3.45
N ALA A 3 -6.44 11.48 -2.38
CA ALA A 3 -5.78 10.19 -2.26
C ALA A 3 -6.82 9.04 -2.34
N PRO A 4 -6.46 7.88 -2.92
CA PRO A 4 -7.37 6.74 -2.98
C PRO A 4 -7.74 6.29 -1.56
N ALA A 5 -9.02 5.99 -1.37
CA ALA A 5 -9.49 5.47 -0.09
C ALA A 5 -8.87 4.08 0.16
N PRO A 6 -8.53 3.74 1.42
CA PRO A 6 -8.11 2.39 1.77
C PRO A 6 -9.24 1.39 1.53
N GLN A 7 -8.87 0.15 1.22
CA GLN A 7 -9.81 -0.96 1.13
C GLN A 7 -10.12 -1.48 2.53
N VAL A 8 -11.39 -1.70 2.84
CA VAL A 8 -11.78 -2.33 4.11
C VAL A 8 -11.93 -3.83 3.90
N ILE A 9 -11.17 -4.62 4.66
CA ILE A 9 -11.26 -6.08 4.62
C ILE A 9 -11.81 -6.63 5.93
N GLN A 10 -12.31 -7.86 5.88
CA GLN A 10 -12.63 -8.66 7.06
C GLN A 10 -11.59 -9.77 7.21
N LEU A 11 -11.12 -9.98 8.43
CA LEU A 11 -10.17 -11.04 8.75
C LEU A 11 -10.49 -11.63 10.12
N SER A 12 -9.99 -12.83 10.39
CA SER A 12 -10.09 -13.45 11.71
C SER A 12 -8.78 -13.23 12.48
N CYS A 13 -8.86 -12.92 13.76
CA CYS A 13 -7.69 -12.85 14.63
C CYS A 13 -6.92 -14.18 14.59
N PRO A 14 -5.60 -14.18 14.35
CA PRO A 14 -4.82 -15.42 14.26
C PRO A 14 -4.72 -16.18 15.59
N ASN A 15 -4.97 -15.52 16.72
CA ASN A 15 -4.87 -16.10 18.06
C ASN A 15 -6.22 -16.62 18.58
N CYS A 16 -7.26 -15.77 18.61
CA CYS A 16 -8.56 -16.12 19.20
C CYS A 16 -9.72 -16.27 18.19
N ARG A 17 -9.46 -16.08 16.89
CA ARG A 17 -10.44 -16.14 15.79
C ARG A 17 -11.57 -15.11 15.83
N THR A 18 -11.54 -14.14 16.75
CA THR A 18 -12.49 -13.01 16.74
C THR A 18 -12.46 -12.31 15.38
N PRO A 19 -13.61 -12.06 14.73
CA PRO A 19 -13.67 -11.33 13.47
C PRO A 19 -13.25 -9.87 13.68
N MET A 20 -12.47 -9.35 12.75
CA MET A 20 -11.91 -8.00 12.78
C MET A 20 -12.10 -7.33 11.42
N ARG A 21 -12.08 -6.00 11.43
CA ARG A 21 -12.01 -5.18 10.22
C ARG A 21 -10.71 -4.42 10.20
N ALA A 22 -10.13 -4.26 9.02
CA ALA A 22 -8.90 -3.51 8.83
C ALA A 22 -8.98 -2.66 7.57
N GLN A 23 -8.32 -1.50 7.61
CA GLN A 23 -8.06 -0.68 6.44
C GLN A 23 -6.73 -1.13 5.83
N VAL A 24 -6.74 -1.40 4.54
CA VAL A 24 -5.57 -1.79 3.75
C VAL A 24 -5.28 -0.69 2.74
N PHE A 25 -4.09 -0.13 2.85
CA PHE A 25 -3.52 0.86 1.94
C PHE A 25 -2.62 0.14 0.95
N THR A 26 -2.87 0.36 -0.35
CA THR A 26 -2.03 -0.14 -1.45
C THR A 26 -1.23 0.98 -2.12
N LEU A 27 -1.49 2.24 -1.76
CA LEU A 27 -0.74 3.42 -2.17
C LEU A 27 -0.38 4.27 -0.95
N VAL A 28 0.90 4.64 -0.87
CA VAL A 28 1.44 5.66 0.02
C VAL A 28 1.99 6.77 -0.86
N ASP A 29 1.20 7.81 -1.07
CA ASP A 29 1.67 9.03 -1.73
C ASP A 29 2.06 10.06 -0.67
N VAL A 30 3.35 10.30 -0.51
CA VAL A 30 3.90 11.22 0.51
C VAL A 30 3.51 12.67 0.22
N GLY A 31 3.27 13.01 -1.06
CA GLY A 31 2.82 14.34 -1.44
C GLY A 31 1.36 14.63 -1.07
N LEU A 32 0.54 13.59 -0.90
CA LEU A 32 -0.88 13.71 -0.54
C LEU A 32 -1.20 13.32 0.91
N GLN A 33 -0.53 12.29 1.43
CA GLN A 33 -0.77 11.69 2.76
C GLN A 33 0.58 11.38 3.45
N PRO A 34 1.33 12.41 3.88
CA PRO A 34 2.64 12.22 4.50
C PRO A 34 2.60 11.37 5.77
N GLU A 35 1.45 11.30 6.46
CA GLU A 35 1.26 10.47 7.65
C GLU A 35 1.41 8.98 7.35
N LEU A 36 0.98 8.52 6.16
CA LEU A 36 1.08 7.10 5.79
C LEU A 36 2.53 6.63 5.68
N LYS A 37 3.46 7.52 5.33
CA LYS A 37 4.90 7.22 5.38
C LYS A 37 5.37 6.92 6.80
N ASN A 38 4.90 7.67 7.78
CA ASN A 38 5.28 7.44 9.18
C ASN A 38 4.73 6.09 9.67
N TYR A 39 3.48 5.77 9.33
CA TYR A 39 2.91 4.44 9.63
C TYR A 39 3.68 3.32 8.93
N LEU A 40 4.08 3.51 7.66
CA LEU A 40 4.88 2.54 6.93
C LEU A 40 6.24 2.30 7.59
N LEU A 41 6.98 3.37 7.88
CA LEU A 41 8.32 3.29 8.49
C LEU A 41 8.29 2.76 9.93
N ALA A 42 7.18 2.97 10.65
CA ALA A 42 6.96 2.39 11.98
C ALA A 42 6.52 0.91 11.95
N GLY A 43 6.29 0.33 10.77
CA GLY A 43 5.76 -1.03 10.62
C GLY A 43 4.30 -1.15 11.09
N GLN A 44 3.56 -0.05 11.11
CA GLN A 44 2.16 0.04 11.55
C GLN A 44 1.16 0.18 10.40
N LEU A 45 1.64 0.38 9.17
CA LEU A 45 0.78 0.35 7.99
C LEU A 45 0.20 -1.06 7.81
N ASN A 46 -1.08 -1.13 7.41
CA ASN A 46 -1.77 -2.40 7.15
C ASN A 46 -1.70 -3.37 8.34
N MET A 47 -1.94 -2.85 9.55
CA MET A 47 -2.03 -3.62 10.79
C MET A 47 -3.44 -3.51 11.37
N ALA A 48 -3.92 -4.60 11.98
CA ALA A 48 -5.11 -4.57 12.84
C ALA A 48 -4.81 -5.17 14.20
N VAL A 49 -5.32 -4.57 15.27
CA VAL A 49 -5.19 -5.08 16.63
C VAL A 49 -6.51 -5.74 17.04
N CYS A 50 -6.44 -6.97 17.53
CA CYS A 50 -7.63 -7.69 17.96
C CYS A 50 -8.31 -7.00 19.15
N PRO A 51 -9.61 -6.64 19.05
CA PRO A 51 -10.31 -5.99 20.15
C PRO A 51 -10.58 -6.93 21.33
N ASN A 52 -10.47 -8.24 21.13
CA ASN A 52 -10.74 -9.25 22.15
C ASN A 52 -9.49 -9.68 22.93
N CYS A 53 -8.37 -9.93 22.26
CA CYS A 53 -7.15 -10.44 22.90
C CYS A 53 -5.90 -9.57 22.71
N GLY A 54 -6.01 -8.43 22.01
CA GLY A 54 -4.89 -7.51 21.78
C GLY A 54 -3.83 -8.00 20.79
N THR A 55 -3.94 -9.21 20.23
CA THR A 55 -2.98 -9.73 19.26
C THR A 55 -2.96 -8.85 18.00
N PRO A 56 -1.79 -8.32 17.57
CA PRO A 56 -1.66 -7.62 16.31
C PRO A 56 -1.66 -8.62 15.14
N ALA A 57 -2.26 -8.22 14.03
CA ALA A 57 -2.26 -8.94 12.77
C ALA A 57 -1.71 -8.01 11.68
N MET A 58 -0.56 -8.37 11.13
CA MET A 58 0.01 -7.72 9.95
C MET A 58 -0.69 -8.24 8.70
N ILE A 59 -1.02 -7.33 7.78
CA ILE A 59 -1.76 -7.64 6.57
C ILE A 59 -0.82 -7.43 5.39
N ALA A 60 -0.40 -8.53 4.78
CA ALA A 60 0.34 -8.49 3.54
C ALA A 60 -0.56 -7.93 2.44
N ALA A 61 -0.12 -6.86 1.79
CA ALA A 61 -0.79 -6.26 0.65
C ALA A 61 0.26 -5.69 -0.31
N PRO A 62 0.03 -5.73 -1.63
CA PRO A 62 0.87 -5.03 -2.58
C PRO A 62 0.86 -3.52 -2.28
N LEU A 63 2.03 -2.89 -2.35
CA LEU A 63 2.23 -1.51 -1.91
C LEU A 63 2.97 -0.71 -2.97
N ILE A 64 2.43 0.45 -3.30
CA ILE A 64 3.07 1.48 -4.10
C ILE A 64 3.49 2.59 -3.16
N TYR A 65 4.76 2.98 -3.18
CA TYR A 65 5.27 4.13 -2.44
C TYR A 65 5.70 5.21 -3.44
N HIS A 66 5.14 6.40 -3.30
CA HIS A 66 5.46 7.55 -4.15
C HIS A 66 5.88 8.74 -3.28
N ASP A 67 7.11 9.24 -3.50
CA ASP A 67 7.65 10.42 -2.83
C ASP A 67 8.11 11.42 -3.90
N PRO A 68 7.25 12.38 -4.30
CA PRO A 68 7.54 13.27 -5.41
C PRO A 68 8.71 14.21 -5.10
N ALA A 69 8.91 14.57 -3.82
CA ALA A 69 10.03 15.41 -3.39
C ALA A 69 11.38 14.70 -3.56
N LYS A 70 11.39 13.37 -3.48
CA LYS A 70 12.58 12.54 -3.71
C LYS A 70 12.68 11.96 -5.11
N GLN A 71 11.70 12.24 -5.98
CA GLN A 71 11.58 11.61 -7.29
C GLN A 71 11.67 10.08 -7.16
N LEU A 72 10.88 9.51 -6.24
CA LEU A 72 10.93 8.10 -5.92
C LEU A 72 9.56 7.45 -6.13
N LEU A 73 9.57 6.35 -6.87
CA LEU A 73 8.45 5.42 -7.00
C LEU A 73 8.98 4.02 -6.73
N LEU A 74 8.38 3.32 -5.78
CA LEU A 74 8.72 1.94 -5.46
C LEU A 74 7.45 1.10 -5.49
N VAL A 75 7.57 -0.13 -5.99
CA VAL A 75 6.51 -1.13 -5.90
C VAL A 75 7.02 -2.32 -5.11
N HIS A 76 6.26 -2.74 -4.10
CA HIS A 76 6.53 -3.94 -3.33
C HIS A 76 5.37 -4.91 -3.42
N PHE A 77 5.65 -6.14 -3.84
CA PHE A 77 4.69 -7.23 -3.87
C PHE A 77 5.10 -8.31 -2.84
N PRO A 78 4.32 -8.54 -1.77
CA PRO A 78 4.67 -9.51 -0.75
C PRO A 78 4.57 -10.95 -1.26
N GLN A 79 5.62 -11.75 -1.05
CA GLN A 79 5.65 -13.17 -1.43
C GLN A 79 4.58 -14.01 -0.71
N GLN A 80 4.13 -13.57 0.47
CA GLN A 80 3.10 -14.23 1.27
C GLN A 80 1.74 -14.33 0.56
N LEU A 81 1.52 -13.51 -0.47
CA LEU A 81 0.30 -13.57 -1.28
C LEU A 81 0.27 -14.78 -2.21
N ASN A 82 1.41 -15.46 -2.44
CA ASN A 82 1.53 -16.59 -3.37
C ASN A 82 0.85 -16.31 -4.73
N ALA A 83 0.93 -15.06 -5.19
CA ALA A 83 0.36 -14.64 -6.46
C ALA A 83 1.12 -15.29 -7.62
N ARG A 84 0.42 -15.49 -8.73
CA ARG A 84 1.08 -15.93 -9.96
C ARG A 84 1.89 -14.76 -10.54
N PRO A 85 3.01 -15.01 -11.25
CA PRO A 85 3.83 -13.94 -11.82
C PRO A 85 3.05 -12.94 -12.68
N ASP A 86 2.02 -13.39 -13.42
CA ASP A 86 1.17 -12.54 -14.24
C ASP A 86 0.30 -11.57 -13.42
N GLU A 87 -0.06 -11.94 -12.19
CA GLU A 87 -0.84 -11.08 -11.29
C GLU A 87 0.03 -9.97 -10.69
N GLU A 88 1.29 -10.29 -10.37
CA GLU A 88 2.29 -9.32 -9.92
C GLU A 88 2.63 -8.33 -11.03
N GLU A 89 2.96 -8.81 -12.23
CA GLU A 89 3.23 -7.94 -13.40
C GLU A 89 2.06 -7.02 -13.71
N ARG A 90 0.82 -7.54 -13.64
CA ARG A 90 -0.39 -6.74 -13.87
C ARG A 90 -0.57 -5.68 -12.80
N PHE A 91 -0.35 -6.01 -11.52
CA PHE A 91 -0.41 -5.04 -10.45
C PHE A 91 0.61 -3.90 -10.65
N ILE A 92 1.85 -4.24 -10.99
CA ILE A 92 2.91 -3.26 -11.26
C ILE A 92 2.53 -2.36 -12.44
N GLY A 93 2.01 -2.93 -13.53
CA GLY A 93 1.55 -2.18 -14.70
C GLY A 93 0.41 -1.22 -14.37
N ASP A 94 -0.62 -1.69 -13.66
CA ASP A 94 -1.77 -0.89 -13.25
C ASP A 94 -1.35 0.25 -12.29
N ALA A 95 -0.42 -0.04 -11.37
CA ALA A 95 0.18 0.92 -10.45
C ALA A 95 0.91 2.06 -11.18
N ALA A 96 1.81 1.71 -12.10
CA ALA A 96 2.58 2.67 -12.89
C ALA A 96 1.63 3.55 -13.73
N ALA A 97 0.64 2.94 -14.38
CA ALA A 97 -0.35 3.67 -15.18
C ALA A 97 -1.23 4.61 -14.33
N ALA A 98 -1.68 4.16 -13.15
CA ALA A 98 -2.48 4.98 -12.24
C ALA A 98 -1.69 6.21 -11.77
N LEU A 99 -0.42 6.03 -11.43
CA LEU A 99 0.44 7.14 -11.01
C LEU A 99 0.68 8.12 -12.16
N MET A 100 1.05 7.63 -13.35
CA MET A 100 1.25 8.49 -14.53
C MET A 100 0.05 9.39 -14.84
N ARG A 101 -1.18 8.88 -14.63
CA ARG A 101 -2.43 9.64 -14.78
C ARG A 101 -2.66 10.67 -13.67
N SER A 102 -2.15 10.43 -12.47
CA SER A 102 -2.36 11.29 -11.30
C SER A 102 -1.42 12.50 -11.24
N LEU A 103 -0.29 12.43 -11.95
CA LEU A 103 0.77 13.44 -11.85
C LEU A 103 0.51 14.66 -12.73
N PRO A 104 0.88 15.87 -12.27
CA PRO A 104 0.83 17.08 -13.07
C PRO A 104 1.57 16.91 -14.40
N GLN A 105 1.08 17.56 -15.45
CA GLN A 105 1.70 17.47 -16.79
C GLN A 105 3.16 17.93 -16.79
N ASN A 106 3.50 18.90 -15.94
CA ASN A 106 4.84 19.48 -15.83
C ASN A 106 5.71 18.83 -14.74
N ALA A 107 5.22 17.81 -14.03
CA ALA A 107 6.03 17.12 -13.04
C ALA A 107 7.13 16.30 -13.74
N PRO A 108 8.36 16.25 -13.21
CA PRO A 108 9.38 15.38 -13.76
C PRO A 108 8.96 13.91 -13.60
N LYS A 109 8.96 13.13 -14.70
CA LYS A 109 8.45 11.75 -14.74
C LYS A 109 9.51 10.67 -14.96
N GLY A 110 10.76 11.07 -15.22
CA GLY A 110 11.82 10.15 -15.62
C GLY A 110 12.07 9.01 -14.61
N TYR A 111 11.89 9.28 -13.31
CA TYR A 111 12.09 8.29 -12.26
C TYR A 111 11.01 7.20 -12.20
N MET A 112 9.86 7.39 -12.84
CA MET A 112 8.76 6.41 -12.82
C MET A 112 8.98 5.25 -13.79
N LEU A 113 9.94 5.41 -14.71
CA LEU A 113 10.33 4.37 -15.68
C LEU A 113 11.43 3.45 -15.12
N ALA A 114 11.87 3.69 -13.89
CA ALA A 114 12.76 2.83 -13.12
C ALA A 114 12.09 2.44 -11.77
N PRO A 115 10.91 1.79 -11.81
CA PRO A 115 10.17 1.39 -10.61
C PRO A 115 10.84 0.28 -9.80
#